data_AF-A0A5C6D1I1-F1
#
_entry.id   AF-A0A5C6D1I1-F1
#
_cell.length_a   1.000
_cell.length_b   1.000
_cell.length_c   1.000
_cell.angle_alpha   90.00
_cell.angle_beta   90.00
_cell.angle_gamma   90.00
#
_symmetry.space_group_name_H-M   'P 1'
#
loop_
_entity.id
_entity.type
_entity.pdbx_description
1 polymer ?
#
loop_
_entity_poly.entity_id
_entity_poly.type
_entity_poly.pdbx_seq_one_letter_code
_entity_poly.pdbx_strand_id
1 'polypeptide(L)'
;MTVNHLQEAVAALRDRALKAGVGNPYIVGMNSGGIWAAVYVDQAGLDAVSAYRGAFGSTKEGTPYAELWPNICKSFLESPCSRGDNSKRQLVVPLMSGANHTPRHEVKPEQFGAQHYLEPLPGEFMEHVTSGMDWVANHPDNCEADSVLIYAWNEHSEGGRICPTMGTTPEYAPNTRLLDELAQAIAGWQPTSSTPLAEAPKYADGRPEATLRMDAKDHGVVLRYGDGPERCDMLGARDVWVFEDKGTYYLHYDAAGPEGWLCSLAVSKDLLSWEKKGPILEFGGPGEDDSKSASYGVTFSDGKQWHMFYLGTPNVSAPPDRIPSFPYLTMKAKAIRAAGPWIKQTDVVPFRTKPDTYYSITASPGQVIQNGDEYLQFFSATTRKPGNPCQRHGDR
;
A
#
# COMPACT_ATOMS: atom_id res chain seq x y z
N MET A 1 7.55 10.47 19.73
CA MET A 1 6.44 11.45 19.65
C MET A 1 5.74 11.38 20.99
N THR A 2 5.59 12.48 21.71
CA THR A 2 4.80 12.49 22.95
C THR A 2 3.32 12.37 22.59
N VAL A 3 2.50 11.79 23.48
CA VAL A 3 1.06 11.62 23.23
C VAL A 3 0.38 12.98 22.96
N ASN A 4 0.82 14.04 23.64
CA ASN A 4 0.30 15.40 23.43
C ASN A 4 0.50 15.89 21.98
N HIS A 5 1.66 15.64 21.36
CA HIS A 5 1.88 16.03 19.97
C HIS A 5 1.02 15.22 18.98
N LEU A 6 0.70 13.96 19.31
CA LEU A 6 -0.20 13.15 18.50
C LEU A 6 -1.64 13.66 18.59
N GLN A 7 -2.10 14.02 19.79
CA GLN A 7 -3.41 14.64 20.02
C GLN A 7 -3.57 15.94 19.21
N GLU A 8 -2.58 16.82 19.27
CA GLU A 8 -2.57 18.08 18.51
C GLU A 8 -2.60 17.82 16.99
N ALA A 9 -1.83 16.83 16.51
CA ALA A 9 -1.81 16.47 15.09
C ALA A 9 -3.15 15.91 14.61
N VAL A 10 -3.78 15.05 15.42
CA VAL A 10 -5.11 14.49 15.14
C VAL A 10 -6.16 15.60 15.10
N ALA A 11 -6.18 16.49 16.10
CA ALA A 11 -7.09 17.63 16.13
C ALA A 11 -6.90 18.55 14.91
N ALA A 12 -5.65 18.84 14.54
CA ALA A 12 -5.34 19.65 13.36
C ALA A 12 -5.77 18.97 12.04
N LEU A 13 -5.62 17.65 11.93
CA LEU A 13 -6.11 16.89 10.77
C LEU A 13 -7.63 16.99 10.65
N ARG A 14 -8.36 16.75 11.74
CA ARG A 14 -9.82 16.84 11.77
C ARG A 14 -10.32 18.25 11.42
N ASP A 15 -9.75 19.29 12.02
CA ASP A 15 -10.10 20.69 11.74
C ASP A 15 -9.89 21.04 10.25
N ARG A 16 -8.75 20.63 9.67
CA ARG A 16 -8.47 20.84 8.23
C ARG A 16 -9.43 20.08 7.33
N ALA A 17 -9.76 18.83 7.67
CA ALA A 17 -10.70 18.01 6.90
C ALA A 17 -12.11 18.61 6.91
N LEU A 18 -12.58 19.08 8.08
CA LEU A 18 -13.86 19.77 8.22
C LEU A 18 -13.88 21.08 7.44
N LYS A 19 -12.83 21.90 7.53
CA LYS A 19 -12.70 23.15 6.76
C LYS A 19 -12.65 22.92 5.25
N ALA A 20 -12.09 21.79 4.82
CA ALA A 20 -12.07 21.38 3.41
C ALA A 20 -13.38 20.74 2.93
N GLY A 21 -14.38 20.54 3.80
CA GLY A 21 -15.66 19.96 3.44
C GLY A 21 -15.62 18.44 3.17
N VAL A 22 -14.54 17.74 3.53
CA VAL A 22 -14.39 16.28 3.31
C VAL A 22 -14.86 15.43 4.51
N GLY A 23 -15.41 16.09 5.54
CA GLY A 23 -15.93 15.43 6.74
C GLY A 23 -14.87 15.17 7.81
N ASN A 24 -15.29 14.47 8.88
CA ASN A 24 -14.42 14.11 10.00
C ASN A 24 -13.81 12.71 9.74
N PRO A 25 -12.47 12.56 9.58
CA PRO A 25 -11.87 11.28 9.23
C PRO A 25 -12.00 10.24 10.35
N TYR A 26 -12.18 8.97 9.98
CA TYR A 26 -12.08 7.82 10.90
C TYR A 26 -10.62 7.36 11.01
N ILE A 27 -10.02 7.55 12.19
CA ILE A 27 -8.59 7.37 12.42
C ILE A 27 -8.37 6.16 13.31
N VAL A 28 -7.75 5.13 12.74
CA VAL A 28 -7.42 3.88 13.44
C VAL A 28 -5.97 3.92 13.92
N GLY A 29 -5.77 3.77 15.22
CA GLY A 29 -4.45 3.61 15.82
C GLY A 29 -3.94 2.17 15.64
N MET A 30 -2.91 1.99 14.83
CA MET A 30 -2.27 0.69 14.62
C MET A 30 -1.04 0.52 15.50
N ASN A 31 -0.96 -0.58 16.23
CA ASN A 31 0.20 -0.90 17.08
C ASN A 31 0.89 -2.21 16.64
N SER A 32 2.21 -2.29 16.82
CA SER A 32 3.05 -3.46 16.57
C SER A 32 3.18 -4.37 17.81
N GLY A 33 2.06 -4.65 18.49
CA GLY A 33 2.00 -5.65 19.57
C GLY A 33 2.56 -5.27 20.95
N GLY A 34 2.85 -4.00 21.21
CA GLY A 34 3.19 -3.52 22.57
C GLY A 34 1.95 -3.21 23.42
N ILE A 35 2.05 -3.35 24.74
CA ILE A 35 1.05 -2.81 25.68
C ILE A 35 0.91 -1.30 25.40
N TRP A 36 -0.30 -0.74 25.58
CA TRP A 36 -0.69 0.68 25.46
C TRP A 36 -1.35 1.16 24.15
N ALA A 37 -1.78 0.27 23.24
CA ALA A 37 -2.53 0.70 22.04
C ALA A 37 -3.78 1.52 22.41
N ALA A 38 -4.51 1.07 23.44
CA ALA A 38 -5.63 1.77 24.04
C ALA A 38 -5.32 3.19 24.56
N VAL A 39 -4.14 3.39 25.16
CA VAL A 39 -3.75 4.69 25.75
C VAL A 39 -3.58 5.76 24.69
N TYR A 40 -2.98 5.40 23.55
CA TYR A 40 -2.84 6.33 22.43
C TYR A 40 -4.19 6.69 21.83
N VAL A 41 -5.14 5.75 21.74
CA VAL A 41 -6.46 6.04 21.19
C VAL A 41 -7.21 7.06 22.03
N ASP A 42 -7.31 6.82 23.33
CA ASP A 42 -8.06 7.71 24.22
C ASP A 42 -7.40 9.09 24.36
N GLN A 43 -6.07 9.12 24.55
CA GLN A 43 -5.36 10.37 24.81
C GLN A 43 -5.12 11.18 23.54
N ALA A 44 -4.98 10.54 22.37
CA ALA A 44 -4.74 11.25 21.11
C ALA A 44 -6.02 11.54 20.30
N GLY A 45 -7.19 11.07 20.73
CA GLY A 45 -8.45 11.31 20.04
C GLY A 45 -8.62 10.52 18.73
N LEU A 46 -8.06 9.30 18.70
CA LEU A 46 -8.29 8.35 17.61
C LEU A 46 -9.65 7.67 17.82
N ASP A 47 -10.20 7.06 16.78
CA ASP A 47 -11.54 6.46 16.82
C ASP A 47 -11.50 4.99 17.22
N ALA A 48 -10.54 4.22 16.69
CA ALA A 48 -10.42 2.79 16.98
C ALA A 48 -8.98 2.31 17.12
N VAL A 49 -8.81 1.13 17.71
CA VAL A 49 -7.53 0.40 17.77
C VAL A 49 -7.52 -0.74 16.76
N SER A 50 -6.36 -0.95 16.11
CA SER A 50 -6.05 -2.21 15.42
C SER A 50 -4.61 -2.63 15.68
N ALA A 51 -4.21 -3.77 15.13
CA ALA A 51 -2.84 -4.25 15.16
C ALA A 51 -2.28 -4.32 13.75
N TYR A 52 -1.03 -3.87 13.56
CA TYR A 52 -0.32 -4.06 12.30
C TYR A 52 -0.01 -5.54 12.08
N ARG A 53 0.72 -6.10 13.04
CA ARG A 53 1.12 -7.50 13.12
C ARG A 53 1.58 -7.75 14.56
N GLY A 54 1.40 -8.97 15.06
CA GLY A 54 1.82 -9.36 16.40
C GLY A 54 2.47 -10.75 16.39
N ALA A 55 3.23 -11.07 17.44
CA ALA A 55 3.68 -12.44 17.66
C ALA A 55 2.51 -13.34 18.10
N PHE A 56 1.46 -12.77 18.71
CA PHE A 56 0.25 -13.45 19.17
C PHE A 56 0.52 -14.77 19.91
N GLY A 57 1.60 -14.84 20.72
CA GLY A 57 1.92 -16.06 21.46
C GLY A 57 2.52 -17.20 20.63
N SER A 58 2.99 -16.92 19.41
CA SER A 58 3.75 -17.89 18.62
C SER A 58 5.07 -18.31 19.28
N THR A 59 5.54 -19.48 18.89
CA THR A 59 6.76 -20.14 19.38
C THR A 59 7.87 -20.09 18.34
N LYS A 60 9.12 -20.30 18.79
CA LYS A 60 10.29 -20.33 17.90
C LYS A 60 10.35 -21.60 17.03
N GLU A 61 9.67 -22.66 17.46
CA GLU A 61 9.54 -23.92 16.72
C GLU A 61 8.53 -23.85 15.57
N GLY A 62 7.74 -22.77 15.50
CA GLY A 62 6.63 -22.62 14.58
C GLY A 62 5.31 -23.05 15.21
N THR A 63 4.37 -22.13 15.29
CA THR A 63 3.01 -22.39 15.78
C THR A 63 2.08 -22.72 14.61
N PRO A 64 1.23 -23.76 14.68
CA PRO A 64 0.24 -24.03 13.64
C PRO A 64 -0.64 -22.81 13.35
N TYR A 65 -0.91 -22.54 12.08
CA TYR A 65 -1.65 -21.35 11.68
C TYR A 65 -3.09 -21.32 12.24
N ALA A 66 -3.76 -22.47 12.38
CA ALA A 66 -5.08 -22.56 13.01
C ALA A 66 -5.15 -21.91 14.42
N GLU A 67 -4.03 -21.87 15.15
CA GLU A 67 -3.96 -21.25 16.48
C GLU A 67 -3.89 -19.72 16.42
N LEU A 68 -3.66 -19.13 15.25
CA LEU A 68 -3.45 -17.68 15.10
C LEU A 68 -4.70 -16.88 15.47
N TRP A 69 -5.89 -17.31 15.03
CA TRP A 69 -7.13 -16.60 15.36
C TRP A 69 -7.47 -16.64 16.86
N PRO A 70 -7.52 -17.81 17.54
CA PRO A 70 -7.71 -17.87 18.99
C PRO A 70 -6.70 -17.01 19.77
N ASN A 71 -5.47 -16.97 19.28
CA ASN A 71 -4.42 -16.16 19.88
C ASN A 71 -4.60 -14.65 19.66
N ILE A 72 -5.09 -14.21 18.50
CA ILE A 72 -5.47 -12.81 18.26
C ILE A 72 -6.61 -12.42 19.21
N CYS A 73 -7.63 -13.25 19.36
CA CYS A 73 -8.73 -13.01 20.31
C CYS A 73 -8.19 -12.77 21.72
N LYS A 74 -7.44 -13.75 22.25
CA LYS A 74 -6.92 -13.72 23.60
C LYS A 74 -5.88 -12.61 23.85
N SER A 75 -4.94 -12.44 22.93
CA SER A 75 -3.77 -11.57 23.14
C SER A 75 -4.06 -10.12 22.78
N PHE A 76 -5.07 -9.87 21.95
CA PHE A 76 -5.39 -8.54 21.45
C PHE A 76 -6.85 -8.15 21.69
N LEU A 77 -7.83 -8.84 21.07
CA LEU A 77 -9.23 -8.37 21.06
C LEU A 77 -9.87 -8.38 22.45
N GLU A 78 -9.51 -9.32 23.31
CA GLU A 78 -10.04 -9.50 24.66
C GLU A 78 -9.08 -8.96 25.74
N SER A 79 -7.87 -8.56 25.35
CA SER A 79 -6.84 -8.16 26.30
C SER A 79 -6.88 -6.66 26.60
N PRO A 80 -6.34 -6.23 27.76
CA PRO A 80 -6.14 -4.81 28.06
C PRO A 80 -5.28 -4.05 27.03
N CYS A 81 -4.57 -4.75 26.13
CA CYS A 81 -3.79 -4.13 25.07
C CYS A 81 -4.66 -3.26 24.15
N SER A 82 -5.80 -3.79 23.70
CA SER A 82 -6.77 -3.08 22.87
C SER A 82 -7.89 -2.45 23.71
N ARG A 83 -8.24 -3.07 24.85
CA ARG A 83 -9.38 -2.68 25.69
C ARG A 83 -9.08 -1.70 26.79
N GLY A 84 -7.83 -1.51 27.22
CA GLY A 84 -7.50 -0.60 28.33
C GLY A 84 -8.51 -0.72 29.48
N ASP A 85 -9.01 0.41 29.97
CA ASP A 85 -10.12 0.47 30.95
C ASP A 85 -11.52 0.66 30.30
N ASN A 86 -11.61 0.70 28.97
CA ASN A 86 -12.84 0.93 28.24
C ASN A 86 -13.30 -0.34 27.52
N SER A 87 -14.21 -1.08 28.13
CA SER A 87 -14.80 -2.30 27.54
C SER A 87 -15.52 -2.04 26.22
N LYS A 88 -15.98 -0.82 25.96
CA LYS A 88 -16.65 -0.38 24.73
C LYS A 88 -15.72 0.29 23.70
N ARG A 89 -14.39 0.18 23.85
CA ARG A 89 -13.47 0.77 22.86
C ARG A 89 -13.73 0.18 21.47
N GLN A 90 -13.71 1.05 20.47
CA GLN A 90 -13.87 0.65 19.08
C GLN A 90 -12.60 -0.01 18.55
N LEU A 91 -12.80 -1.03 17.74
CA LEU A 91 -11.76 -1.90 17.20
C LEU A 91 -11.96 -2.03 15.70
N VAL A 92 -10.85 -2.11 14.96
CA VAL A 92 -10.83 -2.68 13.62
C VAL A 92 -10.10 -4.00 13.72
N VAL A 93 -10.83 -5.10 13.51
CA VAL A 93 -10.32 -6.45 13.79
C VAL A 93 -9.17 -6.78 12.85
N PRO A 94 -7.96 -7.05 13.37
CA PRO A 94 -6.82 -7.45 12.56
C PRO A 94 -6.93 -8.94 12.23
N LEU A 95 -6.85 -9.25 10.94
CA LEU A 95 -6.71 -10.59 10.40
C LEU A 95 -5.34 -10.74 9.76
N MET A 96 -4.81 -11.95 9.77
CA MET A 96 -3.46 -12.23 9.29
C MET A 96 -3.55 -13.33 8.24
N SER A 97 -3.12 -13.09 7.00
CA SER A 97 -2.92 -14.10 5.96
C SER A 97 -1.65 -14.93 6.19
N GLY A 98 -0.81 -14.49 7.12
CA GLY A 98 0.43 -15.13 7.53
C GLY A 98 1.15 -14.27 8.57
N ALA A 99 1.96 -14.91 9.42
CA ALA A 99 2.75 -14.25 10.46
C ALA A 99 4.08 -14.97 10.64
N ASN A 100 4.84 -15.09 9.54
CA ASN A 100 6.11 -15.80 9.47
C ASN A 100 7.26 -14.87 9.05
N HIS A 101 8.02 -14.41 10.03
CA HIS A 101 9.14 -13.51 9.79
C HIS A 101 10.50 -14.19 9.89
N THR A 102 10.56 -15.51 9.79
CA THR A 102 11.84 -16.22 9.70
C THR A 102 12.75 -15.69 8.60
N PRO A 103 12.27 -15.24 7.41
CA PRO A 103 13.16 -14.65 6.41
C PRO A 103 13.89 -13.39 6.91
N ARG A 104 13.22 -12.56 7.72
CA ARG A 104 13.85 -11.39 8.36
C ARG A 104 14.77 -11.80 9.53
N HIS A 105 14.37 -12.80 10.31
CA HIS A 105 15.19 -13.33 11.42
C HIS A 105 16.51 -13.94 10.91
N GLU A 106 16.47 -14.72 9.83
CA GLU A 106 17.66 -15.34 9.24
C GLU A 106 18.70 -14.30 8.80
N VAL A 107 18.22 -13.15 8.31
CA VAL A 107 19.09 -12.06 7.84
C VAL A 107 19.54 -11.15 8.98
N LYS A 108 18.68 -10.89 9.98
CA LYS A 108 18.91 -9.95 11.09
C LYS A 108 18.34 -10.49 12.42
N PRO A 109 18.96 -11.53 13.01
CA PRO A 109 18.44 -12.20 14.20
C PRO A 109 18.47 -11.31 15.46
N GLU A 110 19.28 -10.25 15.46
CA GLU A 110 19.33 -9.23 16.51
C GLU A 110 18.14 -8.26 16.46
N GLN A 111 17.50 -8.12 15.30
CA GLN A 111 16.39 -7.18 15.09
C GLN A 111 15.03 -7.88 15.12
N PHE A 112 14.97 -9.14 14.70
CA PHE A 112 13.71 -9.88 14.57
C PHE A 112 13.76 -11.15 15.41
N GLY A 113 12.66 -11.45 16.11
CA GLY A 113 12.53 -12.66 16.92
C GLY A 113 12.50 -13.93 16.06
N ALA A 114 12.53 -15.09 16.71
CA ALA A 114 12.38 -16.38 16.01
C ALA A 114 10.93 -16.88 16.02
N GLN A 115 10.04 -16.24 16.78
CA GLN A 115 8.66 -16.68 16.97
C GLN A 115 7.83 -16.49 15.70
N HIS A 116 7.20 -17.55 15.22
CA HIS A 116 6.46 -17.49 13.96
C HIS A 116 5.29 -18.47 13.93
N TYR A 117 4.35 -18.19 13.02
CA TYR A 117 3.36 -19.16 12.61
C TYR A 117 3.85 -19.92 11.37
N LEU A 118 3.47 -21.18 11.28
CA LEU A 118 3.61 -21.98 10.07
C LEU A 118 2.67 -21.44 8.98
N GLU A 119 2.93 -21.83 7.74
CA GLU A 119 2.08 -21.49 6.61
C GLU A 119 0.67 -22.11 6.77
N PRO A 120 -0.40 -21.38 6.40
CA PRO A 120 -1.77 -21.91 6.51
C PRO A 120 -1.93 -23.16 5.65
N LEU A 121 -2.52 -24.21 6.22
CA LEU A 121 -3.04 -25.35 5.45
C LEU A 121 -4.26 -24.92 4.63
N PRO A 122 -4.65 -25.68 3.59
CA PRO A 122 -5.86 -25.40 2.82
C PRO A 122 -7.10 -25.24 3.71
N GLY A 123 -7.80 -24.13 3.55
CA GLY A 123 -9.02 -23.79 4.29
C GLY A 123 -8.80 -23.02 5.60
N GLU A 124 -7.61 -23.06 6.20
CA GLU A 124 -7.37 -22.38 7.48
C GLU A 124 -7.42 -20.85 7.34
N PHE A 125 -7.03 -20.29 6.20
CA PHE A 125 -7.15 -18.84 5.99
C PHE A 125 -8.60 -18.44 5.75
N MET A 126 -9.38 -19.23 5.00
CA MET A 126 -10.82 -19.03 4.87
C MET A 126 -11.50 -19.02 6.25
N GLU A 127 -11.21 -20.00 7.11
CA GLU A 127 -11.79 -20.08 8.46
C GLU A 127 -11.34 -18.93 9.37
N HIS A 128 -10.08 -18.50 9.26
CA HIS A 128 -9.58 -17.31 9.95
C HIS A 128 -10.36 -16.05 9.57
N VAL A 129 -10.62 -15.84 8.27
CA VAL A 129 -11.37 -14.68 7.77
C VAL A 129 -12.83 -14.74 8.21
N THR A 130 -13.48 -15.88 8.05
CA THR A 130 -14.86 -16.12 8.52
C THR A 130 -15.00 -15.84 10.01
N SER A 131 -14.08 -16.36 10.84
CA SER A 131 -14.11 -16.15 12.29
C SER A 131 -13.93 -14.67 12.67
N GLY A 132 -13.10 -13.95 11.91
CA GLY A 132 -12.93 -12.51 12.02
C GLY A 132 -14.22 -11.73 11.76
N MET A 133 -14.90 -12.04 10.65
CA MET A 133 -16.17 -11.42 10.28
C MET A 133 -17.29 -11.77 11.27
N ASP A 134 -17.36 -13.02 11.73
CA ASP A 134 -18.28 -13.43 12.79
C ASP A 134 -18.04 -12.68 14.09
N TRP A 135 -16.78 -12.43 14.44
CA TRP A 135 -16.46 -11.64 15.63
C TRP A 135 -16.93 -10.19 15.48
N VAL A 136 -16.70 -9.56 14.34
CA VAL A 136 -17.21 -8.20 14.05
C VAL A 136 -18.73 -8.15 14.20
N ALA A 137 -19.44 -9.08 13.55
CA ALA A 137 -20.90 -9.14 13.58
C ALA A 137 -21.48 -9.40 14.98
N ASN A 138 -20.77 -10.15 15.83
CA ASN A 138 -21.18 -10.45 17.20
C ASN A 138 -20.75 -9.37 18.23
N HIS A 139 -19.97 -8.37 17.82
CA HIS A 139 -19.51 -7.28 18.69
C HIS A 139 -19.77 -5.88 18.11
N PRO A 140 -21.02 -5.54 17.71
CA PRO A 140 -21.33 -4.26 17.08
C PRO A 140 -21.02 -3.06 17.97
N ASP A 141 -21.16 -3.20 19.29
CA ASP A 141 -20.80 -2.17 20.28
C ASP A 141 -19.29 -1.84 20.31
N ASN A 142 -18.45 -2.69 19.72
CA ASN A 142 -17.00 -2.51 19.62
C ASN A 142 -16.49 -2.36 18.19
N CYS A 143 -17.37 -2.47 17.20
CA CYS A 143 -17.02 -2.52 15.79
C CYS A 143 -17.91 -1.58 14.97
N GLU A 144 -18.02 -0.32 15.37
CA GLU A 144 -18.91 0.64 14.68
C GLU A 144 -18.52 0.83 13.20
N ALA A 145 -17.26 0.60 12.84
CA ALA A 145 -16.79 0.67 11.47
C ALA A 145 -17.20 -0.53 10.60
N ASP A 146 -17.75 -1.61 11.20
CA ASP A 146 -18.14 -2.85 10.51
C ASP A 146 -17.07 -3.33 9.51
N SER A 147 -15.82 -3.40 10.00
CA SER A 147 -14.63 -3.55 9.16
C SER A 147 -13.60 -4.49 9.78
N VAL A 148 -12.94 -5.25 8.91
CA VAL A 148 -11.74 -6.03 9.22
C VAL A 148 -10.54 -5.46 8.47
N LEU A 149 -9.33 -5.66 9.00
CA LEU A 149 -8.07 -5.29 8.36
C LEU A 149 -7.23 -6.54 8.14
N ILE A 150 -6.97 -6.91 6.88
CA ILE A 150 -6.22 -8.12 6.55
C ILE A 150 -4.76 -7.79 6.23
N TYR A 151 -3.86 -8.24 7.09
CA TYR A 151 -2.41 -8.25 6.90
C TYR A 151 -2.00 -9.54 6.18
N ALA A 152 -1.53 -9.54 4.94
CA ALA A 152 -1.30 -8.40 4.07
C ALA A 152 -1.40 -8.84 2.61
N TRP A 153 -1.55 -7.86 1.71
CA TRP A 153 -1.52 -8.13 0.27
C TRP A 153 -0.18 -8.77 -0.15
N ASN A 154 0.96 -8.20 0.24
CA ASN A 154 2.28 -8.58 -0.29
C ASN A 154 3.47 -8.36 0.69
N GLU A 155 3.27 -8.46 2.00
CA GLU A 155 4.34 -8.36 3.01
C GLU A 155 5.08 -9.71 3.17
N HIS A 156 5.68 -10.17 2.08
CA HIS A 156 6.33 -11.48 1.98
C HIS A 156 7.44 -11.71 3.02
N SER A 157 8.16 -10.65 3.37
CA SER A 157 9.29 -10.75 4.30
C SER A 157 8.86 -11.08 5.73
N GLU A 158 7.56 -10.94 6.05
CA GLU A 158 6.96 -11.36 7.31
C GLU A 158 5.84 -12.40 7.14
N GLY A 159 5.79 -13.05 5.97
CA GLY A 159 4.88 -14.15 5.67
C GLY A 159 3.46 -13.73 5.29
N GLY A 160 3.10 -12.45 5.42
CA GLY A 160 1.78 -11.95 5.06
C GLY A 160 1.64 -11.75 3.56
N ARG A 161 0.98 -12.66 2.84
CA ARG A 161 0.74 -12.55 1.39
C ARG A 161 -0.62 -13.10 1.00
N ILE A 162 -1.42 -12.30 0.30
CA ILE A 162 -2.64 -12.73 -0.37
C ILE A 162 -2.43 -12.71 -1.89
N CYS A 163 -1.55 -11.84 -2.38
CA CYS A 163 -1.25 -11.74 -3.79
C CYS A 163 -0.80 -13.11 -4.36
N PRO A 164 -1.24 -13.48 -5.57
CA PRO A 164 -0.82 -14.72 -6.20
C PRO A 164 0.71 -14.83 -6.27
N THR A 165 1.25 -15.98 -5.87
CA THR A 165 2.68 -16.27 -6.02
C THR A 165 2.90 -17.19 -7.20
N MET A 166 4.10 -17.20 -7.78
CA MET A 166 4.45 -18.22 -8.76
C MET A 166 4.61 -19.58 -8.07
N GLY A 167 4.05 -20.63 -8.67
CA GLY A 167 4.24 -22.01 -8.22
C GLY A 167 5.67 -22.50 -8.44
N THR A 168 5.90 -23.75 -8.09
CA THR A 168 7.23 -24.36 -8.23
C THR A 168 7.58 -24.68 -9.68
N THR A 169 8.88 -24.80 -9.94
CA THR A 169 9.40 -25.40 -11.16
C THR A 169 8.85 -26.82 -11.38
N PRO A 170 8.68 -27.28 -12.64
CA PRO A 170 8.91 -26.55 -13.90
C PRO A 170 7.72 -25.74 -14.42
N GLU A 171 6.51 -25.95 -13.91
CA GLU A 171 5.29 -25.38 -14.49
C GLU A 171 5.09 -23.91 -14.12
N TYR A 172 5.59 -23.47 -12.96
CA TYR A 172 5.44 -22.10 -12.46
C TYR A 172 3.98 -21.59 -12.49
N ALA A 173 3.00 -22.49 -12.36
CA ALA A 173 1.59 -22.10 -12.37
C ALA A 173 1.28 -21.15 -11.19
N PRO A 174 0.54 -20.05 -11.39
CA PRO A 174 0.18 -19.16 -10.29
C PRO A 174 -0.53 -19.91 -9.16
N ASN A 175 -0.06 -19.72 -7.93
CA ASN A 175 -0.72 -20.16 -6.72
C ASN A 175 -1.58 -19.01 -6.19
N THR A 176 -2.89 -19.14 -6.40
CA THR A 176 -3.92 -18.18 -6.02
C THR A 176 -4.65 -18.57 -4.73
N ARG A 177 -4.25 -19.67 -4.05
CA ARG A 177 -5.05 -20.32 -3.01
C ARG A 177 -5.57 -19.35 -1.94
N LEU A 178 -4.73 -18.47 -1.40
CA LEU A 178 -5.16 -17.55 -0.33
C LEU A 178 -6.14 -16.49 -0.85
N LEU A 179 -5.97 -16.03 -2.09
CA LEU A 179 -6.93 -15.13 -2.74
C LEU A 179 -8.27 -15.85 -3.00
N ASP A 180 -8.22 -17.11 -3.43
CA ASP A 180 -9.42 -17.93 -3.66
C ASP A 180 -10.15 -18.26 -2.35
N GLU A 181 -9.43 -18.57 -1.29
CA GLU A 181 -9.97 -18.80 0.06
C GLU A 181 -10.59 -17.53 0.64
N LEU A 182 -9.97 -16.36 0.43
CA LEU A 182 -10.54 -15.07 0.82
C LEU A 182 -11.83 -14.77 0.05
N ALA A 183 -11.83 -14.99 -1.26
CA ALA A 183 -13.01 -14.79 -2.10
C ALA A 183 -14.16 -15.71 -1.67
N GLN A 184 -13.86 -16.98 -1.35
CA GLN A 184 -14.84 -17.94 -0.84
C GLN A 184 -15.37 -17.53 0.54
N ALA A 185 -14.50 -17.09 1.46
CA ALA A 185 -14.92 -16.59 2.78
C ALA A 185 -15.92 -15.44 2.62
N ILE A 186 -15.57 -14.42 1.82
CA ILE A 186 -16.42 -13.23 1.62
C ILE A 186 -17.74 -13.60 0.93
N ALA A 187 -17.70 -14.42 -0.13
CA ALA A 187 -18.89 -14.78 -0.89
C ALA A 187 -19.82 -15.73 -0.12
N GLY A 188 -19.26 -16.61 0.70
CA GLY A 188 -20.00 -17.61 1.46
C GLY A 188 -20.44 -17.15 2.85
N TRP A 189 -19.90 -16.03 3.35
CA TRP A 189 -20.23 -15.55 4.69
C TRP A 189 -21.67 -15.09 4.80
N GLN A 190 -22.31 -15.50 5.89
CA GLN A 190 -23.61 -15.04 6.34
C GLN A 190 -23.49 -14.80 7.85
N PRO A 191 -23.94 -13.65 8.37
CA PRO A 191 -23.86 -13.37 9.80
C PRO A 191 -24.63 -14.44 10.59
N THR A 192 -23.96 -15.03 11.57
CA THR A 192 -24.53 -16.07 12.45
C THR A 192 -25.60 -15.54 13.42
N SER A 193 -25.72 -14.22 13.57
CA SER A 193 -26.75 -13.58 14.38
C SER A 193 -27.98 -13.21 13.53
N SER A 194 -29.18 -13.54 14.04
CA SER A 194 -30.48 -13.18 13.43
C SER A 194 -30.85 -11.71 13.57
N THR A 195 -29.91 -10.86 13.98
CA THR A 195 -30.08 -9.41 13.89
C THR A 195 -30.04 -9.08 12.39
N PRO A 196 -31.10 -8.51 11.80
CA PRO A 196 -31.01 -7.98 10.45
C PRO A 196 -29.75 -7.13 10.38
N LEU A 197 -28.96 -7.26 9.29
CA LEU A 197 -27.92 -6.28 8.98
C LEU A 197 -28.54 -4.91 9.26
N ALA A 198 -28.08 -4.25 10.33
CA ALA A 198 -28.60 -2.94 10.68
C ALA A 198 -28.42 -2.06 9.45
N GLU A 199 -29.27 -1.03 9.28
CA GLU A 199 -28.90 0.07 8.39
C GLU A 199 -27.43 0.40 8.62
N ALA A 200 -26.67 0.64 7.54
CA ALA A 200 -25.23 0.91 7.59
C ALA A 200 -24.93 1.75 8.85
N PRO A 201 -24.05 1.28 9.75
CA PRO A 201 -23.93 1.88 11.06
C PRO A 201 -23.58 3.36 10.89
N LYS A 202 -24.51 4.22 11.31
CA LYS A 202 -24.25 5.63 11.49
C LYS A 202 -23.20 5.74 12.58
N TYR A 203 -22.02 6.25 12.25
CA TYR A 203 -20.99 6.53 13.24
C TYR A 203 -21.60 7.32 14.41
N ALA A 204 -21.28 6.93 15.66
CA ALA A 204 -21.96 7.46 16.84
C ALA A 204 -21.82 8.98 17.02
N ASP A 205 -20.84 9.59 16.35
CA ASP A 205 -20.58 11.03 16.34
C ASP A 205 -21.20 11.79 15.14
N GLY A 206 -21.94 11.10 14.28
CA GLY A 206 -22.67 11.70 13.15
C GLY A 206 -21.81 12.05 11.94
N ARG A 207 -20.57 11.56 11.84
CA ARG A 207 -19.73 11.79 10.63
C ARG A 207 -20.32 11.06 9.40
N PRO A 208 -20.06 11.57 8.17
CA PRO A 208 -20.59 10.96 6.94
C PRO A 208 -20.08 9.53 6.71
N GLU A 209 -20.95 8.66 6.23
CA GLU A 209 -20.62 7.29 5.83
C GLU A 209 -19.85 7.27 4.49
N ALA A 210 -19.01 6.25 4.30
CA ALA A 210 -18.39 6.00 3.00
C ALA A 210 -19.44 5.46 2.01
N THR A 211 -20.08 6.36 1.27
CA THR A 211 -21.15 6.01 0.30
C THR A 211 -20.61 5.52 -1.04
N LEU A 212 -19.30 5.64 -1.29
CA LEU A 212 -18.66 5.25 -2.54
C LEU A 212 -17.83 3.99 -2.29
N ARG A 213 -18.26 2.87 -2.87
CA ARG A 213 -17.47 1.64 -2.96
C ARG A 213 -17.11 1.40 -4.42
N MET A 214 -15.86 1.03 -4.69
CA MET A 214 -15.42 0.59 -6.01
C MET A 214 -15.30 -0.93 -5.98
N ASP A 215 -16.27 -1.62 -6.59
CA ASP A 215 -16.17 -3.06 -6.77
C ASP A 215 -15.06 -3.36 -7.78
N ALA A 216 -13.98 -3.99 -7.32
CA ALA A 216 -12.90 -4.44 -8.18
C ALA A 216 -13.06 -5.94 -8.47
N LYS A 217 -13.14 -6.31 -9.74
CA LYS A 217 -13.07 -7.71 -10.18
C LYS A 217 -11.69 -7.98 -10.76
N ASP A 218 -10.96 -8.91 -10.16
CA ASP A 218 -9.65 -9.32 -10.67
C ASP A 218 -9.82 -10.09 -11.99
N HIS A 219 -9.13 -9.64 -13.03
CA HIS A 219 -9.08 -10.26 -14.36
C HIS A 219 -7.79 -11.06 -14.59
N GLY A 220 -6.89 -11.09 -13.59
CA GLY A 220 -5.57 -11.67 -13.70
C GLY A 220 -4.59 -10.75 -14.42
N VAL A 221 -3.48 -11.33 -14.89
CA VAL A 221 -2.39 -10.60 -15.52
C VAL A 221 -2.78 -10.18 -16.94
N VAL A 222 -2.92 -8.87 -17.17
CA VAL A 222 -3.24 -8.27 -18.48
C VAL A 222 -2.02 -7.70 -19.23
N LEU A 223 -0.89 -7.52 -18.55
CA LEU A 223 0.37 -7.07 -19.15
C LEU A 223 1.52 -7.83 -18.50
N ARG A 224 2.21 -8.68 -19.28
CA ARG A 224 3.46 -9.36 -18.86
C ARG A 224 4.64 -8.51 -19.28
N TYR A 225 5.78 -8.61 -18.60
CA TYR A 225 7.05 -8.01 -19.06
C TYR A 225 7.83 -9.00 -19.93
N GLY A 226 8.88 -8.53 -20.63
CA GLY A 226 9.83 -9.40 -21.35
C GLY A 226 9.75 -9.34 -22.87
N ASP A 227 8.65 -8.84 -23.41
CA ASP A 227 8.38 -8.69 -24.85
C ASP A 227 8.20 -7.23 -25.29
N GLY A 228 8.56 -6.25 -24.43
CA GLY A 228 8.54 -4.85 -24.80
C GLY A 228 9.52 -4.51 -25.94
N PRO A 229 9.18 -3.54 -26.81
CA PRO A 229 10.07 -3.08 -27.87
C PRO A 229 11.48 -2.76 -27.35
N GLU A 230 12.50 -3.10 -28.14
CA GLU A 230 13.90 -2.84 -27.81
C GLU A 230 14.33 -3.41 -26.44
N ARG A 231 13.64 -4.45 -25.95
CA ARG A 231 13.89 -5.07 -24.64
C ARG A 231 13.66 -4.09 -23.47
N CYS A 232 12.78 -3.11 -23.65
CA CYS A 232 12.59 -2.03 -22.68
C CYS A 232 12.15 -2.51 -21.29
N ASP A 233 11.47 -3.65 -21.19
CA ASP A 233 10.97 -4.23 -19.93
C ASP A 233 11.51 -5.63 -19.67
N MET A 234 12.66 -5.98 -20.24
CA MET A 234 13.20 -7.34 -20.17
C MET A 234 13.43 -7.87 -18.75
N LEU A 235 13.69 -6.99 -17.77
CA LEU A 235 13.93 -7.35 -16.38
C LEU A 235 12.68 -7.22 -15.49
N GLY A 236 11.61 -6.57 -15.98
CA GLY A 236 10.42 -6.30 -15.18
C GLY A 236 9.58 -5.13 -15.69
N ALA A 237 8.34 -5.10 -15.20
CA ALA A 237 7.39 -3.99 -15.39
C ALA A 237 6.68 -3.72 -14.05
N ARG A 238 6.54 -2.46 -13.64
CA ARG A 238 5.83 -2.08 -12.40
C ARG A 238 5.22 -0.68 -12.46
N ASP A 239 4.63 -0.25 -11.34
CA ASP A 239 4.20 1.13 -11.07
C ASP A 239 3.39 1.75 -12.22
N VAL A 240 2.21 1.17 -12.46
CA VAL A 240 1.35 1.53 -13.59
C VAL A 240 0.54 2.81 -13.34
N TRP A 241 0.28 3.56 -14.42
CA TRP A 241 -0.61 4.71 -14.45
C TRP A 241 -1.50 4.66 -15.69
N VAL A 242 -2.81 4.46 -15.50
CA VAL A 242 -3.78 4.30 -16.60
C VAL A 242 -4.66 5.53 -16.74
N PHE A 243 -4.83 6.00 -17.98
CA PHE A 243 -5.71 7.11 -18.32
C PHE A 243 -6.34 6.91 -19.70
N GLU A 244 -7.42 7.64 -20.00
CA GLU A 244 -8.22 7.47 -21.20
C GLU A 244 -8.24 8.75 -22.04
N ASP A 245 -8.14 8.61 -23.36
CA ASP A 245 -8.39 9.67 -24.34
C ASP A 245 -9.06 9.08 -25.60
N LYS A 246 -10.27 9.58 -25.91
CA LYS A 246 -11.03 9.28 -27.14
C LYS A 246 -11.22 7.78 -27.41
N GLY A 247 -11.70 7.06 -26.41
CA GLY A 247 -11.94 5.61 -26.42
C GLY A 247 -10.65 4.80 -26.51
N THR A 248 -9.53 5.32 -26.02
CA THR A 248 -8.24 4.60 -25.96
C THR A 248 -7.67 4.73 -24.56
N TYR A 249 -7.29 3.60 -23.98
CA TYR A 249 -6.60 3.57 -22.71
C TYR A 249 -5.09 3.59 -22.95
N TYR A 250 -4.40 4.40 -22.17
CA TYR A 250 -2.96 4.58 -22.16
C TYR A 250 -2.46 4.16 -20.79
N LEU A 251 -1.46 3.28 -20.77
CA LEU A 251 -0.82 2.78 -19.55
C LEU A 251 0.63 3.19 -19.60
N HIS A 252 1.01 4.10 -18.71
CA HIS A 252 2.42 4.30 -18.40
C HIS A 252 2.86 3.27 -17.37
N TYR A 253 4.06 2.73 -17.53
CA TYR A 253 4.65 1.79 -16.60
C TYR A 253 6.16 1.92 -16.54
N ASP A 254 6.73 1.50 -15.43
CA ASP A 254 8.16 1.44 -15.23
C ASP A 254 8.70 0.18 -15.86
N ALA A 255 9.38 0.34 -16.99
CA ALA A 255 9.98 -0.74 -17.75
C ALA A 255 11.45 -0.89 -17.36
N ALA A 256 11.84 -2.06 -16.87
CA ALA A 256 13.19 -2.38 -16.49
C ALA A 256 13.98 -2.90 -17.70
N GLY A 257 14.69 -1.98 -18.36
CA GLY A 257 15.51 -2.26 -19.53
C GLY A 257 16.94 -2.62 -19.16
N PRO A 258 17.82 -2.85 -20.16
CA PRO A 258 19.21 -3.21 -19.93
C PRO A 258 20.03 -2.12 -19.22
N GLU A 259 19.69 -0.85 -19.46
CA GLU A 259 20.44 0.31 -18.94
C GLU A 259 19.81 0.95 -17.70
N GLY A 260 18.59 0.55 -17.34
CA GLY A 260 17.86 1.09 -16.20
C GLY A 260 16.35 1.12 -16.42
N TRP A 261 15.66 1.84 -15.54
CA TRP A 261 14.20 1.91 -15.52
C TRP A 261 13.71 3.21 -16.16
N LEU A 262 12.84 3.08 -17.17
CA LEU A 262 12.24 4.20 -17.90
C LEU A 262 10.72 4.08 -17.92
N CYS A 263 10.04 5.22 -17.89
CA CYS A 263 8.61 5.32 -18.16
C CYS A 263 8.35 4.88 -19.61
N SER A 264 7.61 3.79 -19.77
CA SER A 264 7.18 3.24 -21.05
C SER A 264 5.67 3.36 -21.22
N LEU A 265 5.20 3.23 -22.46
CA LEU A 265 3.79 3.30 -22.81
C LEU A 265 3.29 1.95 -23.33
N ALA A 266 2.08 1.58 -22.93
CA ALA A 266 1.24 0.61 -23.61
C ALA A 266 -0.14 1.21 -23.90
N VAL A 267 -0.83 0.74 -24.92
CA VAL A 267 -2.17 1.21 -25.29
C VAL A 267 -3.16 0.05 -25.39
N SER A 268 -4.42 0.32 -25.06
CA SER A 268 -5.49 -0.67 -25.08
C SER A 268 -6.82 -0.05 -25.50
N LYS A 269 -7.74 -0.90 -25.99
CA LYS A 269 -9.14 -0.56 -26.25
C LYS A 269 -10.11 -1.18 -25.23
N ASP A 270 -9.66 -2.16 -24.46
CA ASP A 270 -10.50 -3.02 -23.61
C ASP A 270 -9.97 -3.17 -22.17
N LEU A 271 -8.82 -2.55 -21.83
CA LEU A 271 -8.07 -2.70 -20.58
C LEU A 271 -7.48 -4.09 -20.32
N LEU A 272 -7.70 -5.05 -21.23
CA LEU A 272 -7.27 -6.44 -21.10
C LEU A 272 -6.12 -6.78 -22.05
N SER A 273 -6.18 -6.25 -23.26
CA SER A 273 -5.21 -6.46 -24.33
C SER A 273 -4.38 -5.20 -24.50
N TRP A 274 -3.07 -5.29 -24.23
CA TRP A 274 -2.18 -4.13 -24.24
C TRP A 274 -1.10 -4.25 -25.33
N GLU A 275 -1.02 -3.22 -26.18
CA GLU A 275 0.05 -3.07 -27.17
C GLU A 275 1.16 -2.17 -26.60
N LYS A 276 2.33 -2.74 -26.32
CA LYS A 276 3.49 -1.99 -25.81
C LYS A 276 4.14 -1.15 -26.91
N LYS A 277 4.37 0.11 -26.61
CA LYS A 277 5.01 1.11 -27.49
C LYS A 277 6.46 1.39 -27.12
N GLY A 278 6.91 0.95 -25.94
CA GLY A 278 8.28 1.15 -25.46
C GLY A 278 8.46 2.44 -24.65
N PRO A 279 9.72 2.83 -24.36
CA PRO A 279 10.04 4.01 -23.57
C PRO A 279 9.51 5.29 -24.20
N ILE A 280 8.94 6.16 -23.36
CA ILE A 280 8.45 7.49 -23.76
C ILE A 280 9.23 8.63 -23.10
N LEU A 281 10.09 8.30 -22.14
CA LEU A 281 11.10 9.18 -21.58
C LEU A 281 12.48 8.57 -21.82
N GLU A 282 13.49 9.44 -21.91
CA GLU A 282 14.90 9.07 -21.97
C GLU A 282 15.58 9.34 -20.63
N PHE A 283 16.79 8.81 -20.42
CA PHE A 283 17.61 9.23 -19.27
C PHE A 283 18.01 10.69 -19.38
N GLY A 284 18.23 11.33 -18.24
CA GLY A 284 18.95 12.60 -18.21
C GLY A 284 20.42 12.44 -18.63
N GLY A 285 21.03 13.54 -19.03
CA GLY A 285 22.47 13.62 -19.25
C GLY A 285 23.28 13.37 -17.96
N PRO A 286 24.60 13.12 -18.06
CA PRO A 286 25.45 12.95 -16.87
C PRO A 286 25.34 14.12 -15.90
N GLY A 287 25.03 13.82 -14.63
CA GLY A 287 24.85 14.82 -13.57
C GLY A 287 23.43 15.37 -13.44
N GLU A 288 22.51 15.04 -14.35
CA GLU A 288 21.10 15.39 -14.21
C GLU A 288 20.39 14.50 -13.18
N ASP A 289 19.32 15.06 -12.60
CA ASP A 289 18.52 14.46 -11.54
C ASP A 289 17.85 13.14 -11.94
N ASP A 290 17.68 12.88 -13.23
CA ASP A 290 17.07 11.67 -13.81
C ASP A 290 18.06 10.88 -14.69
N SER A 291 19.36 11.06 -14.46
CA SER A 291 20.44 10.44 -15.23
C SER A 291 20.56 8.91 -15.11
N LYS A 292 19.90 8.30 -14.11
CA LYS A 292 19.84 6.83 -13.95
C LYS A 292 18.45 6.24 -14.00
N SER A 293 17.40 7.06 -13.85
CA SER A 293 16.03 6.65 -14.08
C SER A 293 15.13 7.87 -14.29
N ALA A 294 14.22 7.74 -15.26
CA ALA A 294 13.12 8.66 -15.52
C ALA A 294 11.84 7.81 -15.63
N SER A 295 11.19 7.55 -14.48
CA SER A 295 10.13 6.56 -14.33
C SER A 295 8.93 7.14 -13.56
N TYR A 296 7.91 6.35 -13.27
CA TYR A 296 6.68 6.66 -12.55
C TYR A 296 6.00 7.94 -13.04
N GLY A 297 5.56 7.91 -14.31
CA GLY A 297 4.95 9.06 -14.98
C GLY A 297 3.49 9.29 -14.58
N VAL A 298 3.28 10.09 -13.54
CA VAL A 298 1.95 10.56 -13.10
C VAL A 298 1.39 11.54 -14.12
N THR A 299 0.36 11.11 -14.85
CA THR A 299 -0.17 11.82 -16.02
C THR A 299 -1.59 12.34 -15.80
N PHE A 300 -1.85 13.58 -16.23
CA PHE A 300 -3.18 14.15 -16.34
C PHE A 300 -3.29 15.11 -17.53
N SER A 301 -4.52 15.46 -17.92
CA SER A 301 -4.82 16.46 -18.95
C SER A 301 -5.49 17.67 -18.31
N ASP A 302 -5.13 18.87 -18.74
CA ASP A 302 -5.83 20.12 -18.39
C ASP A 302 -6.86 20.55 -19.46
N GLY A 303 -7.13 19.66 -20.43
CA GLY A 303 -8.00 19.92 -21.58
C GLY A 303 -7.32 20.68 -22.74
N LYS A 304 -6.12 21.23 -22.53
CA LYS A 304 -5.31 21.92 -23.56
C LYS A 304 -4.07 21.12 -23.93
N GLN A 305 -3.45 20.51 -22.93
CA GLN A 305 -2.24 19.69 -23.07
C GLN A 305 -2.21 18.59 -22.01
N TRP A 306 -1.31 17.63 -22.25
CA TRP A 306 -1.01 16.56 -21.32
C TRP A 306 0.20 16.92 -20.47
N HIS A 307 0.09 16.60 -19.19
CA HIS A 307 1.09 16.87 -18.18
C HIS A 307 1.52 15.57 -17.55
N MET A 308 2.84 15.39 -17.43
CA MET A 308 3.43 14.32 -16.65
C MET A 308 4.33 14.91 -15.58
N PHE A 309 4.16 14.43 -14.36
CA PHE A 309 5.18 14.54 -13.32
C PHE A 309 5.76 13.15 -13.10
N TYR A 310 7.08 13.03 -13.22
CA TYR A 310 7.76 11.73 -13.20
C TYR A 310 8.85 11.69 -12.13
N LEU A 311 9.17 10.50 -11.66
CA LEU A 311 10.27 10.23 -10.75
C LEU A 311 11.60 10.30 -11.51
N GLY A 312 12.47 11.19 -11.06
CA GLY A 312 13.89 11.22 -11.43
C GLY A 312 14.78 10.70 -10.31
N THR A 313 15.82 9.94 -10.66
CA THR A 313 16.95 9.72 -9.76
C THR A 313 18.29 9.59 -10.49
N PRO A 314 19.40 10.10 -9.90
CA PRO A 314 20.75 9.85 -10.36
C PRO A 314 21.36 8.55 -9.79
N ASN A 315 20.60 7.77 -9.02
CA ASN A 315 21.09 6.59 -8.30
C ASN A 315 20.28 5.34 -8.62
N VAL A 316 20.98 4.22 -8.75
CA VAL A 316 20.40 2.88 -8.95
C VAL A 316 21.20 1.83 -8.17
N SER A 317 20.62 0.66 -7.94
CA SER A 317 21.36 -0.52 -7.46
C SER A 317 22.39 -1.00 -8.50
N ALA A 318 23.26 -1.93 -8.09
CA ALA A 318 24.18 -2.59 -9.01
C ALA A 318 23.41 -3.36 -10.12
N PRO A 319 24.05 -3.62 -11.28
CA PRO A 319 23.55 -4.55 -12.27
C PRO A 319 23.32 -5.97 -11.70
N PRO A 320 22.39 -6.76 -12.26
CA PRO A 320 21.62 -6.47 -13.46
C PRO A 320 20.41 -5.56 -13.22
N ASP A 321 19.87 -5.51 -12.00
CA ASP A 321 18.52 -4.98 -11.76
C ASP A 321 18.41 -3.45 -11.87
N ARG A 322 19.51 -2.72 -11.58
CA ARG A 322 19.59 -1.25 -11.67
C ARG A 322 18.37 -0.52 -11.09
N ILE A 323 17.89 -0.99 -9.94
CA ILE A 323 16.65 -0.50 -9.31
C ILE A 323 16.83 0.95 -8.87
N PRO A 324 15.94 1.89 -9.25
CA PRO A 324 16.00 3.29 -8.83
C PRO A 324 16.18 3.43 -7.32
N SER A 325 17.13 4.24 -6.88
CA SER A 325 17.45 4.46 -5.46
C SER A 325 17.41 5.94 -5.10
N PHE A 326 17.34 6.25 -3.81
CA PHE A 326 17.23 7.61 -3.32
C PHE A 326 18.41 8.52 -3.75
N PRO A 327 18.16 9.82 -3.98
CA PRO A 327 16.89 10.51 -3.76
C PRO A 327 15.88 10.26 -4.88
N TYR A 328 14.59 10.32 -4.56
CA TYR A 328 13.52 10.34 -5.58
C TYR A 328 12.99 11.76 -5.70
N LEU A 329 13.07 12.30 -6.92
CA LEU A 329 12.79 13.69 -7.23
C LEU A 329 11.59 13.78 -8.17
N THR A 330 10.77 14.82 -8.01
CA THR A 330 9.71 15.12 -8.96
C THR A 330 10.27 15.95 -10.11
N MET A 331 10.09 15.44 -11.32
CA MET A 331 10.49 16.05 -12.59
C MET A 331 9.25 16.30 -13.47
N LYS A 332 9.37 17.09 -14.55
CA LYS A 332 8.22 17.49 -15.39
C LYS A 332 8.43 17.14 -16.85
N ALA A 333 7.41 16.59 -17.49
CA ALA A 333 7.29 16.49 -18.94
C ALA A 333 5.90 16.94 -19.42
N LYS A 334 5.77 17.26 -20.72
CA LYS A 334 4.48 17.63 -21.35
C LYS A 334 4.33 17.00 -22.72
N ALA A 335 3.08 16.83 -23.15
CA ALA A 335 2.76 16.39 -24.49
C ALA A 335 1.49 17.10 -25.00
N ILE A 336 1.31 17.14 -26.32
CA ILE A 336 0.07 17.64 -26.94
C ILE A 336 -0.97 16.51 -27.10
N ARG A 337 -0.53 15.26 -27.03
CA ARG A 337 -1.37 14.06 -27.18
C ARG A 337 -1.05 13.07 -26.08
N ALA A 338 -2.02 12.25 -25.70
CA ALA A 338 -1.87 11.19 -24.69
C ALA A 338 -0.68 10.25 -24.98
N ALA A 339 -0.47 9.92 -26.25
CA ALA A 339 0.63 9.05 -26.70
C ALA A 339 2.02 9.72 -26.71
N GLY A 340 2.11 11.03 -26.48
CA GLY A 340 3.33 11.81 -26.71
C GLY A 340 3.42 12.41 -28.13
N PRO A 341 4.62 12.84 -28.56
CA PRO A 341 5.89 12.71 -27.84
C PRO A 341 5.88 13.49 -26.52
N TRP A 342 6.51 12.91 -25.50
CA TRP A 342 6.65 13.51 -24.19
C TRP A 342 7.95 14.29 -24.12
N ILE A 343 7.85 15.58 -23.84
CA ILE A 343 8.96 16.53 -23.86
C ILE A 343 9.26 16.92 -22.42
N LYS A 344 10.46 16.57 -21.93
CA LYS A 344 10.94 17.01 -20.61
C LYS A 344 10.93 18.54 -20.52
N GLN A 345 10.63 19.07 -19.35
CA GLN A 345 10.59 20.50 -19.07
C GLN A 345 11.68 20.82 -18.05
N THR A 346 12.92 20.88 -18.51
CA THR A 346 14.13 21.08 -17.68
C THR A 346 14.11 22.41 -16.92
N ASP A 347 13.42 23.42 -17.44
CA ASP A 347 13.31 24.74 -16.83
C ASP A 347 12.22 24.81 -15.74
N VAL A 348 11.41 23.75 -15.60
CA VAL A 348 10.40 23.64 -14.55
C VAL A 348 11.00 22.84 -13.41
N VAL A 349 11.04 23.45 -12.23
CA VAL A 349 11.49 22.80 -10.99
C VAL A 349 10.25 22.54 -10.14
N PRO A 350 9.73 21.29 -10.11
CA PRO A 350 8.64 20.93 -9.22
C PRO A 350 9.05 20.99 -7.74
N PHE A 351 8.14 20.64 -6.84
CA PHE A 351 8.43 20.51 -5.42
C PHE A 351 9.68 19.64 -5.17
N ARG A 352 10.64 20.18 -4.40
CA ARG A 352 11.94 19.54 -4.14
C ARG A 352 12.07 19.10 -2.69
N THR A 353 13.01 18.17 -2.46
CA THR A 353 13.42 17.78 -1.12
C THR A 353 13.98 18.97 -0.35
N LYS A 354 13.79 18.98 0.97
CA LYS A 354 14.36 20.00 1.85
C LYS A 354 15.15 19.32 2.98
N PRO A 355 16.45 19.61 3.14
CA PRO A 355 17.23 19.13 4.28
C PRO A 355 16.53 19.39 5.62
N ASP A 356 16.73 18.48 6.57
CA ASP A 356 16.18 18.58 7.94
C ASP A 356 14.65 18.63 8.03
N THR A 357 13.96 18.09 7.03
CA THR A 357 12.50 17.91 7.03
C THR A 357 12.10 16.45 6.89
N TYR A 358 10.79 16.16 7.01
CA TYR A 358 10.25 14.81 6.82
C TYR A 358 10.33 14.31 5.35
N TYR A 359 10.67 15.19 4.40
CA TYR A 359 10.84 14.92 2.97
C TYR A 359 12.26 15.25 2.50
N SER A 360 13.27 15.03 3.35
CA SER A 360 14.66 15.39 3.05
C SER A 360 15.33 14.50 2.00
N ILE A 361 14.75 13.34 1.68
CA ILE A 361 15.35 12.35 0.77
C ILE A 361 14.44 12.07 -0.43
N THR A 362 13.13 12.08 -0.23
CA THR A 362 12.15 11.80 -1.27
C THR A 362 11.10 12.89 -1.33
N ALA A 363 10.85 13.34 -2.55
CA ALA A 363 9.74 14.16 -2.97
C ALA A 363 9.25 13.59 -4.30
N SER A 364 8.74 12.35 -4.28
CA SER A 364 8.30 11.62 -5.47
C SER A 364 6.91 12.08 -5.88
N PRO A 365 6.59 12.21 -7.18
CA PRO A 365 5.28 12.66 -7.61
C PRO A 365 4.20 11.67 -7.18
N GLY A 366 3.01 12.19 -6.92
CA GLY A 366 1.78 11.43 -6.72
C GLY A 366 0.64 12.09 -7.48
N GLN A 367 -0.57 11.57 -7.29
CA GLN A 367 -1.79 11.99 -7.97
C GLN A 367 -1.92 13.52 -8.02
N VAL A 368 -2.31 14.03 -9.19
CA VAL A 368 -2.72 15.42 -9.36
C VAL A 368 -4.24 15.46 -9.46
N ILE A 369 -4.85 16.38 -8.73
CA ILE A 369 -6.29 16.65 -8.78
C ILE A 369 -6.52 18.13 -9.06
N GLN A 370 -7.57 18.43 -9.83
CA GLN A 370 -8.02 19.80 -10.00
C GLN A 370 -8.79 20.24 -8.76
N ASN A 371 -8.49 21.44 -8.25
CA ASN A 371 -9.18 22.06 -7.12
C ASN A 371 -9.51 23.52 -7.46
N GLY A 372 -10.74 23.75 -7.94
CA GLY A 372 -11.12 25.05 -8.49
C GLY A 372 -10.28 25.40 -9.73
N ASP A 373 -9.66 26.59 -9.68
CA ASP A 373 -8.78 27.10 -10.74
C ASP A 373 -7.31 26.63 -10.59
N GLU A 374 -7.02 25.79 -9.58
CA GLU A 374 -5.69 25.30 -9.26
C GLU A 374 -5.58 23.77 -9.40
N TYR A 375 -4.35 23.26 -9.27
CA TYR A 375 -4.05 21.84 -9.20
C TYR A 375 -3.32 21.53 -7.90
N LEU A 376 -3.76 20.48 -7.21
CA LEU A 376 -3.08 19.93 -6.04
C LEU A 376 -2.34 18.66 -6.44
N GLN A 377 -1.06 18.58 -6.09
CA GLN A 377 -0.24 17.38 -6.28
C GLN A 377 0.06 16.73 -4.93
N PHE A 378 -0.37 15.48 -4.77
CA PHE A 378 0.11 14.62 -3.68
C PHE A 378 1.54 14.17 -3.96
N PHE A 379 2.31 13.87 -2.92
CA PHE A 379 3.68 13.37 -3.06
C PHE A 379 4.01 12.39 -1.93
N SER A 380 4.94 11.48 -2.19
CA SER A 380 5.49 10.62 -1.14
C SER A 380 6.78 11.23 -0.57
N ALA A 381 7.01 11.01 0.72
CA ALA A 381 8.10 11.61 1.48
C ALA A 381 8.87 10.57 2.28
N THR A 382 10.19 10.77 2.40
CA THR A 382 11.01 10.03 3.35
C THR A 382 12.16 10.90 3.87
N THR A 383 12.68 10.52 5.04
CA THR A 383 13.78 11.19 5.73
C THR A 383 14.65 10.17 6.47
N ARG A 384 15.91 10.52 6.72
CA ARG A 384 16.79 9.75 7.62
C ARG A 384 16.60 10.28 9.04
N LYS A 385 16.25 9.39 9.98
CA LYS A 385 16.25 9.71 11.42
C LYS A 385 17.47 9.07 12.09
N PRO A 386 18.14 9.76 13.03
CA PRO A 386 19.13 9.13 13.89
C PRO A 386 18.53 7.89 14.57
N GLY A 387 19.20 6.74 14.47
CA GLY A 387 18.70 5.45 14.99
C GLY A 387 17.83 4.65 14.02
N ASN A 388 17.51 5.17 12.83
CA ASN A 388 16.86 4.40 11.76
C ASN A 388 17.78 4.36 10.53
N PRO A 389 18.81 3.50 10.51
CA PRO A 389 19.63 3.35 9.34
C PRO A 389 18.78 2.58 8.32
N CYS A 390 18.11 3.30 7.41
CA CYS A 390 17.88 2.77 6.07
C CYS A 390 19.26 2.47 5.46
N GLN A 391 19.84 1.33 5.83
CA GLN A 391 21.01 0.78 5.19
C GLN A 391 20.58 0.35 3.79
N ARG A 392 21.26 0.92 2.80
CA ARG A 392 21.17 0.50 1.41
C ARG A 392 21.72 -0.93 1.37
N HIS A 393 20.92 -1.89 0.89
CA HIS A 393 21.48 -3.10 0.32
C HIS A 393 22.27 -2.65 -0.91
N GLY A 394 23.60 -2.70 -0.87
CA GLY A 394 24.41 -2.31 -2.04
C GLY A 394 25.90 -2.06 -1.83
N ASP A 395 26.37 -1.76 -0.61
CA ASP A 395 27.81 -1.55 -0.38
C ASP A 395 28.41 -2.71 0.45
N ARG A 396 28.82 -3.76 -0.25
CA ARG A 396 29.92 -4.65 0.14
C ARG A 396 30.83 -4.88 -1.05
#